data_AF-A0A4V1VLS3-F1
#
_entry.id   AF-A0A4V1VLS3-F1
#
_cell.length_a   1.000
_cell.length_b   1.000
_cell.length_c   1.000
_cell.angle_alpha   90.00
_cell.angle_beta   90.00
_cell.angle_gamma   90.00
#
_symmetry.space_group_name_H-M   'P 1'
#
loop_
_entity.id
_entity.type
_entity.pdbx_description
1 polymer ?
#
loop_
_entity_poly.entity_id
_entity_poly.type
_entity_poly.pdbx_seq_one_letter_code
_entity_poly.pdbx_strand_id
1 'polypeptide(L)' 'MPFASAIKQSIEVVTPDLIELRRDLHASPELSWHEDRTTDVVATWMDKRGVEHERLEGTGLVAEIGPEG' A
#
# COMPACT_ATOMS: atom_id res chain seq x y z
N MET A 1 23.60 -12.71 -5.77
CA MET A 1 22.26 -13.33 -5.69
C MET A 1 21.30 -12.57 -6.60
N PRO A 2 20.83 -13.16 -7.71
CA PRO A 2 20.04 -12.46 -8.73
C PRO A 2 18.72 -11.88 -8.17
N PHE A 3 18.09 -12.58 -7.23
CA PHE A 3 16.85 -12.13 -6.58
C PHE A 3 16.99 -10.80 -5.82
N ALA A 4 18.05 -10.65 -5.02
CA ALA A 4 18.29 -9.41 -4.27
C ALA A 4 18.49 -8.20 -5.19
N SER A 5 19.12 -8.41 -6.35
CA SER A 5 19.29 -7.36 -7.36
C SER A 5 17.96 -6.98 -8.00
N ALA A 6 17.09 -7.94 -8.29
CA ALA A 6 15.76 -7.69 -8.85
C ALA A 6 14.88 -6.90 -7.86
N ILE A 7 14.88 -7.27 -6.58
CA ILE A 7 14.17 -6.50 -5.54
C ILE A 7 14.70 -5.07 -5.47
N LYS A 8 16.02 -4.89 -5.44
CA LYS A 8 16.63 -3.55 -5.38
C LYS A 8 16.17 -2.68 -6.54
N GLN A 9 16.16 -3.23 -7.76
CA GLN A 9 15.68 -2.51 -8.94
C GLN A 9 14.20 -2.15 -8.82
N SER A 10 13.34 -3.08 -8.37
CA SER A 10 11.92 -2.79 -8.16
C SER A 10 11.69 -1.70 -7.11
N ILE A 11 12.49 -1.69 -6.03
CA ILE A 11 12.46 -0.63 -5.01
C ILE A 11 12.82 0.72 -5.64
N GLU A 12 13.92 0.79 -6.39
CA GLU A 12 14.35 2.03 -7.06
C GLU A 12 13.26 2.59 -7.99
N VAL A 13 12.58 1.72 -8.73
CA VAL A 13 11.48 2.10 -9.64
C VAL A 13 10.28 2.68 -8.88
N VAL A 14 9.86 2.06 -7.76
CA VAL A 14 8.65 2.48 -7.02
C VAL A 14 8.91 3.58 -5.98
N THR A 15 10.16 3.85 -5.63
CA THR A 15 10.53 4.82 -4.58
C THR A 15 9.92 6.21 -4.78
N PRO A 16 9.90 6.81 -6.00
CA PRO A 16 9.28 8.12 -6.20
C PRO A 16 7.81 8.15 -5.78
N ASP A 17 7.03 7.13 -6.17
CA ASP A 17 5.61 7.06 -5.84
C ASP A 17 5.39 6.86 -4.34
N LEU A 18 6.26 6.08 -3.67
CA LEU A 18 6.22 5.90 -2.20
C LEU A 18 6.54 7.20 -1.45
N ILE A 19 7.44 8.03 -1.99
CA ILE A 19 7.75 9.34 -1.40
C ILE A 19 6.53 10.26 -1.47
N GLU A 20 5.83 10.29 -2.61
CA GLU A 20 4.59 11.07 -2.77
C GLU A 20 3.48 10.55 -1.87
N LEU A 21 3.28 9.23 -1.80
CA LEU A 21 2.34 8.61 -0.88
C LEU A 21 2.59 9.03 0.56
N ARG A 22 3.85 8.97 1.02
CA ARG A 22 4.22 9.41 2.37
C ARG A 22 3.91 10.89 2.60
N ARG A 23 4.20 11.75 1.62
CA ARG A 23 3.93 13.20 1.72
C ARG A 23 2.44 13.48 1.85
N ASP A 24 1.62 12.81 1.04
CA ASP A 24 0.17 12.92 1.06
C ASP A 24 -0.41 12.48 2.41
N LEU A 25 -0.03 11.29 2.90
CA LEU A 25 -0.48 10.79 4.21
C LEU A 25 -0.02 11.70 5.35
N HIS A 26 1.20 12.21 5.30
CA HIS A 26 1.73 13.10 6.33
C HIS A 26 1.08 14.50 6.33
N ALA A 27 0.64 14.98 5.17
CA ALA A 27 -0.06 16.27 5.04
C ALA A 27 -1.49 16.23 5.57
N SER A 28 -2.05 15.05 5.83
CA SER A 28 -3.44 14.85 6.25
C SER A 28 -3.53 13.72 7.29
N PRO A 29 -3.04 13.96 8.52
CA PRO A 29 -3.10 12.97 9.58
C PRO A 29 -4.54 12.76 10.07
N GLU A 30 -4.88 11.50 10.33
CA GLU A 30 -6.18 11.09 10.87
C GLU A 30 -6.05 10.63 12.33
N LEU A 31 -7.18 10.62 13.05
CA LEU A 31 -7.22 10.14 14.43
C LEU A 31 -7.19 8.62 14.46
N SER A 32 -6.71 8.06 15.59
CA SER A 32 -6.75 6.62 15.82
C SER A 32 -8.18 6.09 15.67
N TRP A 33 -8.32 5.00 14.92
CA TRP A 33 -9.60 4.32 14.61
C TRP A 33 -10.53 5.10 13.66
N HIS A 34 -10.04 6.17 13.04
CA HIS A 34 -10.77 7.01 12.08
C HIS A 34 -9.93 7.30 10.82
N GLU A 35 -9.01 6.41 10.48
CA GLU A 35 -8.14 6.46 9.30
C GLU A 35 -8.86 6.09 7.98
N ASP A 36 -10.10 6.56 7.78
CA ASP A 36 -10.93 6.21 6.61
C ASP A 36 -10.26 6.58 5.28
N ARG A 37 -9.70 7.80 5.18
CA ARG A 37 -9.02 8.26 3.97
C ARG A 37 -7.72 7.51 3.75
N THR A 38 -6.96 7.25 4.79
CA THR A 38 -5.71 6.49 4.70
C THR A 38 -5.99 5.09 4.15
N THR A 39 -7.04 4.43 4.62
CA THR A 39 -7.48 3.12 4.13
C THR A 39 -7.95 3.18 2.69
N ASP A 40 -8.65 4.24 2.29
CA ASP A 40 -9.01 4.49 0.88
C ASP A 40 -7.78 4.64 -0.03
N VAL A 41 -6.76 5.34 0.44
CA VAL A 41 -5.50 5.49 -0.30
C VAL A 41 -4.84 4.13 -0.47
N VAL A 42 -4.75 3.32 0.57
CA VAL A 42 -4.18 1.96 0.49
C VAL A 42 -4.98 1.08 -0.48
N ALA A 43 -6.31 1.06 -0.38
CA ALA A 43 -7.19 0.32 -1.28
C ALA A 43 -6.95 0.71 -2.75
N THR A 44 -6.92 2.01 -3.03
CA THR A 44 -6.64 2.55 -4.38
C THR A 44 -5.29 2.08 -4.93
N TRP A 45 -4.28 1.94 -4.05
CA TRP A 45 -2.96 1.44 -4.43
C TRP A 45 -2.96 -0.06 -4.77
N MET A 46 -3.79 -0.85 -4.08
CA MET A 46 -4.01 -2.27 -4.38
C MET A 46 -4.76 -2.43 -5.71
N ASP A 47 -5.82 -1.66 -5.93
CA ASP A 47 -6.59 -1.64 -7.18
C ASP A 47 -5.71 -1.36 -8.40
N LYS A 48 -4.84 -0.35 -8.30
CA LYS A 48 -3.88 0.00 -9.37
C LYS A 48 -2.93 -1.14 -9.73
N ARG A 49 -2.70 -2.09 -8.82
CA ARG A 49 -1.79 -3.22 -8.99
C ARG A 49 -2.52 -4.53 -9.25
N GLY A 50 -3.85 -4.52 -9.28
CA GLY A 50 -4.67 -5.73 -9.40
C GLY A 50 -4.48 -6.69 -8.24
N VAL A 51 -4.17 -6.16 -7.04
CA VAL A 51 -4.03 -6.97 -5.82
C VAL A 51 -5.41 -7.06 -5.17
N GLU A 52 -5.90 -8.29 -5.01
CA GLU A 52 -7.13 -8.54 -4.27
C GLU A 52 -6.97 -8.16 -2.80
N HIS A 53 -7.98 -7.47 -2.28
CA HIS A 53 -7.98 -6.99 -0.90
C HIS A 53 -9.40 -6.94 -0.34
N GLU A 54 -9.50 -7.06 0.98
CA GLU A 54 -10.73 -6.97 1.73
C GLU A 54 -10.62 -5.86 2.79
N ARG A 55 -11.68 -5.07 2.95
CA ARG A 55 -11.81 -4.10 4.04
C ARG A 55 -12.41 -4.77 5.25
N LEU A 56 -11.84 -4.47 6.41
CA LEU A 56 -12.33 -4.95 7.69
C LEU A 56 -13.34 -3.97 8.28
N GLU A 57 -14.03 -4.39 9.34
CA GLU A 57 -14.83 -3.48 10.16
C GLU A 57 -13.93 -2.37 10.76
N GLY A 58 -14.38 -1.12 10.65
CA GLY A 58 -13.57 0.06 10.99
C GLY A 58 -12.67 0.47 9.82
N THR A 59 -11.39 0.71 10.10
CA THR A 59 -10.43 1.28 9.14
C THR A 59 -9.37 0.28 8.69
N GLY A 60 -9.55 -1.03 8.95
CA GLY A 60 -8.59 -2.06 8.55
C GLY A 60 -8.72 -2.49 7.09
N LEU A 61 -7.62 -3.00 6.51
CA LEU A 61 -7.58 -3.62 5.18
C LEU A 61 -6.54 -4.75 5.15
N VAL A 62 -6.90 -5.87 4.52
CA VAL A 62 -6.01 -7.03 4.33
C VAL A 62 -5.90 -7.32 2.84
N ALA A 63 -4.69 -7.68 2.39
CA ALA A 63 -4.41 -8.11 1.03
C ALA A 63 -3.56 -9.37 1.06
N GLU A 64 -3.88 -10.34 0.20
CA GLU A 64 -3.14 -11.59 0.08
C GLU A 64 -2.21 -11.54 -1.13
N ILE A 65 -0.95 -11.96 -0.94
CA ILE A 65 0.07 -11.96 -2.00
C ILE A 65 0.78 -13.31 -1.98
N GLY A 66 0.58 -14.10 -3.02
CA GLY A 66 1.15 -15.43 -3.14
C GLY A 66 0.32 -16.31 -4.07
N PRO A 67 0.73 -17.56 -4.34
CA PRO A 67 -0.20 -18.54 -4.90
C PRO A 67 -1.41 -18.66 -3.99
N GLU A 68 -2.60 -18.86 -4.57
CA GLU A 68 -3.78 -19.28 -3.81
C GLU A 68 -3.40 -20.49 -2.96
N GLY A 69 -3.77 -20.45 -1.66
CA GLY A 69 -3.53 -21.54 -0.72
C GLY A 69 -4.08 -22.89 -1.18
#